data_AF-A0A543CX63-F1
#
_entry.id   AF-A0A543CX63-F1
#
_cell.length_a   1.000
_cell.length_b   1.000
_cell.length_c   1.000
_cell.angle_alpha   90.00
_cell.angle_beta   90.00
_cell.angle_gamma   90.00
#
_symmetry.space_group_name_H-M   'P 1'
#
loop_
_entity.id
_entity.type
_entity.pdbx_description
1 polymer ?
#
loop_
_entity_poly.entity_id
_entity_poly.type
_entity_poly.pdbx_seq_one_letter_code
_entity_poly.pdbx_strand_id
1 'polypeptide(L)'
;MGKGARTRRQRPSTAAAIPTSSGLFFHGGVPGKDVGDLLLPATGLGLQYHYLVAGAVYDPGWVYVTTDAGAAHAYASRYLMGNGQPLRGDVYQVHPVGGVQLDPDYRLFPEAFARCPQARVTQVVARSVVLTNAEQAQRERRYQVWGHRDRPVWDEDGLIIPSDQMLANGVTREWTTLLRPWLGLGDVDARGRLLIAGRSADRWATILEVVPSLDRDHQIRCRRWPGRPAYRCVLCSDSTDDPQLAALHQLGDTAVRLIARVHNLPLRRLVQELAAAGRDRDRSRWAWLS
;
A
#
# COMPACT_ATOMS: atom_id res chain seq x y z
N MET A 1 40.30 -23.47 38.52
CA MET A 1 39.75 -22.77 37.34
C MET A 1 38.54 -23.59 36.87
N GLY A 2 37.27 -23.19 36.92
CA GLY A 2 36.64 -21.89 37.10
C GLY A 2 35.65 -21.66 35.95
N LYS A 3 34.34 -21.75 36.26
CA LYS A 3 33.16 -21.30 35.47
C LYS A 3 32.52 -22.32 34.49
N GLY A 4 31.59 -23.12 35.04
CA GLY A 4 30.47 -23.68 34.29
C GLY A 4 29.41 -22.60 34.04
N ALA A 5 29.14 -22.31 32.77
CA ALA A 5 28.13 -21.34 32.36
C ALA A 5 26.72 -21.91 32.62
N ARG A 6 26.02 -21.33 33.60
CA ARG A 6 24.60 -21.59 33.83
C ARG A 6 23.79 -20.96 32.70
N THR A 7 23.21 -21.80 31.85
CA THR A 7 22.19 -21.42 30.87
C THR A 7 20.96 -20.90 31.61
N ARG A 8 20.78 -19.58 31.59
CA ARG A 8 19.60 -18.89 32.10
C ARG A 8 18.40 -19.28 31.23
N ARG A 9 17.62 -20.28 31.66
CA ARG A 9 16.29 -20.58 31.10
C ARG A 9 15.47 -19.28 31.14
N GLN A 10 15.19 -18.71 29.97
CA GLN A 10 14.19 -17.66 29.84
C GLN A 10 12.84 -18.25 30.27
N ARG A 11 12.24 -17.65 31.29
CA ARG A 11 10.84 -17.91 31.66
C ARG A 11 9.97 -17.52 30.45
N PRO A 12 9.02 -18.36 30.03
CA PRO A 12 8.02 -17.93 29.07
C PRO A 12 7.28 -16.74 29.67
N SER A 13 7.30 -15.62 28.94
CA SER A 13 6.45 -14.47 29.21
C SER A 13 5.01 -14.96 29.27
N THR A 14 4.38 -14.83 30.42
CA THR A 14 2.93 -15.04 30.58
C THR A 14 2.23 -14.02 29.69
N ALA A 15 1.81 -14.46 28.50
CA ALA A 15 0.97 -13.68 27.61
C ALA A 15 -0.26 -13.25 28.41
N ALA A 16 -0.48 -11.93 28.49
CA ALA A 16 -1.64 -11.38 29.16
C ALA A 16 -2.89 -11.92 28.47
N ALA A 17 -3.69 -12.69 29.21
CA ALA A 17 -5.01 -13.12 28.76
C ALA A 17 -5.90 -11.88 28.65
N ILE A 18 -6.52 -11.68 27.48
CA ILE A 18 -7.57 -10.68 27.34
C ILE A 18 -8.79 -11.22 28.09
N PRO A 19 -9.51 -10.41 28.88
CA PRO A 19 -10.81 -10.81 29.38
C PRO A 19 -11.65 -11.24 28.18
N THR A 20 -12.28 -12.42 28.26
CA THR A 20 -13.24 -12.93 27.28
C THR A 20 -14.43 -11.99 27.22
N SER A 21 -14.27 -10.83 26.57
CA SER A 21 -15.41 -10.09 26.09
C SER A 21 -16.09 -11.03 25.11
N SER A 22 -17.39 -11.20 25.29
CA SER A 22 -18.31 -11.90 24.40
C SER A 22 -18.45 -11.19 23.05
N GLY A 23 -17.34 -10.66 22.52
CA GLY A 23 -17.28 -9.90 21.30
C GLY A 23 -17.46 -10.82 20.10
N LEU A 24 -18.20 -10.29 19.12
CA LEU A 24 -18.31 -10.87 17.79
C LEU A 24 -16.92 -10.83 17.14
N PHE A 25 -16.37 -12.00 16.83
CA PHE A 25 -15.13 -12.13 16.07
C PHE A 25 -15.44 -12.49 14.63
N PHE A 26 -14.55 -12.07 13.73
CA PHE A 26 -14.57 -12.35 12.31
C PHE A 26 -13.25 -13.00 11.87
N HIS A 27 -13.34 -13.83 10.85
CA HIS A 27 -12.20 -14.46 10.20
C HIS A 27 -12.35 -14.36 8.69
N GLY A 28 -11.35 -13.77 8.02
CA GLY A 28 -11.21 -13.81 6.56
C GLY A 28 -10.29 -14.95 6.20
N GLY A 29 -10.81 -15.95 5.50
CA GLY A 29 -10.21 -17.27 5.50
C GLY A 29 -10.44 -18.13 4.28
N VAL A 30 -10.03 -19.39 4.42
CA VAL A 30 -10.24 -20.46 3.45
C VAL A 30 -11.72 -20.55 3.07
N PRO A 31 -12.06 -20.64 1.77
CA PRO A 31 -13.44 -20.68 1.33
C PRO A 31 -14.15 -22.01 1.64
N GLY A 32 -15.48 -22.00 1.59
CA GLY A 32 -16.31 -23.21 1.59
C GLY A 32 -16.61 -23.81 2.96
N LYS A 33 -16.48 -23.06 4.06
CA LYS A 33 -16.91 -23.50 5.40
C LYS A 33 -18.36 -23.14 5.67
N ASP A 34 -19.09 -23.98 6.39
CA ASP A 34 -20.48 -23.74 6.75
C ASP A 34 -20.64 -23.46 8.25
N VAL A 35 -21.83 -23.00 8.64
CA VAL A 35 -22.15 -22.75 10.05
C VAL A 35 -21.98 -24.04 10.85
N GLY A 36 -21.27 -23.95 11.96
CA GLY A 36 -20.93 -25.08 12.82
C GLY A 36 -19.54 -25.66 12.55
N ASP A 37 -18.95 -25.42 11.38
CA ASP A 37 -17.60 -25.91 11.07
C ASP A 37 -16.54 -25.31 11.98
N LEU A 38 -15.46 -26.08 12.19
CA LEU A 38 -14.26 -25.61 12.85
C LEU A 38 -13.24 -25.11 11.82
N LEU A 39 -12.80 -23.88 12.03
CA LEU A 39 -11.60 -23.31 11.43
C LEU A 39 -10.40 -23.83 12.22
N LEU A 40 -9.45 -24.41 11.47
CA LEU A 40 -8.21 -24.96 12.00
C LEU A 40 -7.04 -24.06 11.57
N PRO A 41 -5.92 -24.08 12.31
CA PRO A 41 -4.71 -23.39 11.90
C PRO A 41 -4.22 -23.83 10.52
N ALA A 42 -3.49 -22.95 9.82
CA ALA A 42 -3.00 -23.21 8.48
C ALA A 42 -2.09 -24.46 8.40
N THR A 43 -1.34 -24.76 9.46
CA THR A 43 -0.55 -26.01 9.56
C THR A 43 -1.40 -27.28 9.44
N GLY A 44 -2.67 -27.24 9.84
CA GLY A 44 -3.61 -28.36 9.74
C GLY A 44 -4.34 -28.46 8.40
N LEU A 45 -4.18 -27.47 7.51
CA LEU A 45 -4.93 -27.38 6.24
C LEU A 45 -4.10 -27.71 5.00
N GLY A 46 -2.79 -27.92 5.13
CA GLY A 46 -1.90 -28.23 4.00
C GLY A 46 -1.74 -27.08 2.99
N LEU A 47 -2.22 -25.88 3.34
CA LEU A 47 -2.12 -24.68 2.50
C LEU A 47 -0.80 -23.95 2.80
N GLN A 48 -0.02 -23.66 1.76
CA GLN A 48 1.12 -22.75 1.87
C GLN A 48 0.60 -21.31 1.88
N TYR A 49 0.71 -20.63 3.01
CA TYR A 49 0.35 -19.21 3.11
C TYR A 49 1.63 -18.36 3.06
N HIS A 50 1.76 -17.53 2.03
CA HIS A 50 2.81 -16.53 1.96
C HIS A 50 2.29 -15.23 2.58
N TYR A 51 2.68 -14.95 3.82
CA TYR A 51 2.53 -13.61 4.36
C TYR A 51 3.45 -12.68 3.57
N LEU A 52 2.87 -11.67 2.92
CA LEU A 52 3.59 -10.76 2.01
C LEU A 52 4.37 -9.65 2.76
N VAL A 53 4.41 -9.67 4.09
CA VAL A 53 4.98 -8.59 4.90
C VAL A 53 6.23 -9.09 5.64
N ALA A 54 7.39 -8.53 5.29
CA ALA A 54 8.63 -8.77 6.00
C ALA A 54 8.51 -8.29 7.47
N GLY A 55 8.83 -9.17 8.42
CA GLY A 55 8.81 -8.85 9.86
C GLY A 55 7.54 -9.25 10.61
N ALA A 56 6.54 -9.85 9.94
CA ALA A 56 5.39 -10.44 10.62
C ALA A 56 5.83 -11.60 11.54
N VAL A 57 5.27 -11.65 12.75
CA VAL A 57 5.46 -12.71 13.76
C VAL A 57 4.48 -13.87 13.53
N TYR A 58 3.77 -13.86 12.40
CA TYR A 58 2.81 -14.88 11.98
C TYR A 58 3.26 -16.30 12.31
N ASP A 59 2.45 -16.95 13.13
CA ASP A 59 2.56 -18.36 13.50
C ASP A 59 1.41 -19.15 12.86
N PRO A 60 1.67 -20.06 11.91
CA PRO A 60 0.65 -20.83 11.20
C PRO A 60 -0.04 -21.88 12.08
N GLY A 61 0.40 -22.06 13.33
CA GLY A 61 -0.24 -22.89 14.36
C GLY A 61 -1.43 -22.23 15.06
N TRP A 62 -1.85 -21.03 14.65
CA TRP A 62 -3.02 -20.33 15.19
C TRP A 62 -4.06 -19.97 14.12
N VAL A 63 -5.30 -19.78 14.57
CA VAL A 63 -6.37 -19.11 13.83
C VAL A 63 -6.42 -17.65 14.28
N TYR A 64 -6.24 -16.73 13.34
CA TYR A 64 -6.31 -15.29 13.59
C TYR A 64 -7.74 -14.80 13.41
N VAL A 65 -8.20 -13.97 14.33
CA VAL A 65 -9.55 -13.41 14.35
C VAL A 65 -9.51 -11.92 14.68
N THR A 66 -10.50 -11.18 14.21
CA THR A 66 -10.59 -9.75 14.44
C THR A 66 -12.00 -9.34 14.85
N THR A 67 -12.15 -8.26 15.60
CA THR A 67 -13.47 -7.67 15.87
C THR A 67 -13.96 -6.76 14.72
N ASP A 68 -13.12 -6.50 13.71
CA ASP A 68 -13.45 -5.68 12.54
C ASP A 68 -13.73 -6.54 11.30
N ALA A 69 -14.99 -6.59 10.89
CA ALA A 69 -15.40 -7.32 9.69
C ALA A 69 -14.73 -6.81 8.41
N GLY A 70 -14.43 -5.51 8.30
CA GLY A 70 -13.73 -4.91 7.17
C GLY A 70 -12.30 -5.42 7.04
N ALA A 71 -11.58 -5.50 8.16
CA ALA A 71 -10.25 -6.13 8.18
C ALA A 71 -10.33 -7.61 7.76
N ALA A 72 -11.33 -8.34 8.25
CA ALA A 72 -11.55 -9.72 7.81
C ALA A 72 -11.81 -9.83 6.28
N HIS A 73 -12.54 -8.89 5.68
CA HIS A 73 -12.72 -8.86 4.21
C HIS A 73 -11.39 -8.63 3.47
N ALA A 74 -10.55 -7.71 3.96
CA ALA A 74 -9.25 -7.45 3.36
C ALA A 74 -8.33 -8.69 3.41
N TYR A 75 -8.36 -9.44 4.51
CA TYR A 75 -7.62 -10.70 4.62
C TYR A 75 -8.17 -11.80 3.71
N ALA A 76 -9.50 -11.93 3.60
CA ALA A 76 -10.13 -12.92 2.71
C ALA A 76 -9.77 -12.73 1.23
N SER A 77 -9.45 -11.50 0.78
CA SER A 77 -9.07 -11.22 -0.61
C SER A 77 -7.59 -11.48 -0.95
N ARG A 78 -6.77 -11.92 0.01
CA ARG A 78 -5.30 -12.01 -0.15
C ARG A 78 -4.77 -13.39 -0.52
N TYR A 79 -5.61 -14.42 -0.50
CA TYR A 79 -5.15 -15.76 -0.78
C TYR A 79 -4.66 -15.88 -2.23
N LEU A 80 -3.54 -16.57 -2.42
CA LEU A 80 -3.01 -16.95 -3.72
C LEU A 80 -2.93 -18.48 -3.77
N MET A 81 -3.24 -19.06 -4.92
CA MET A 81 -2.91 -20.45 -5.23
C MET A 81 -1.39 -20.59 -5.41
N GLY A 82 -0.86 -21.81 -5.33
CA GLY A 82 0.58 -22.08 -5.48
C GLY A 82 1.19 -21.65 -6.82
N ASN A 83 0.36 -21.40 -7.85
CA ASN A 83 0.77 -20.84 -9.14
C ASN A 83 0.65 -19.29 -9.20
N GLY A 84 0.41 -18.63 -8.06
CA GLY A 84 0.31 -17.18 -7.94
C GLY A 84 -1.04 -16.58 -8.33
N GLN A 85 -2.02 -17.38 -8.75
CA GLN A 85 -3.36 -16.89 -9.09
C GLN A 85 -4.17 -16.55 -7.84
N PRO A 86 -4.99 -15.48 -7.83
CA PRO A 86 -5.85 -15.17 -6.69
C PRO A 86 -6.81 -16.32 -6.35
N LEU A 87 -6.80 -16.75 -5.09
CA LEU A 87 -7.82 -17.60 -4.50
C LEU A 87 -8.79 -16.71 -3.74
N ARG A 88 -10.08 -16.82 -4.05
CA ARG A 88 -11.11 -16.01 -3.39
C ARG A 88 -11.47 -16.64 -2.05
N GLY A 89 -11.12 -15.98 -0.95
CA GLY A 89 -11.49 -16.41 0.39
C GLY A 89 -12.93 -16.03 0.74
N ASP A 90 -13.36 -16.48 1.92
CA ASP A 90 -14.66 -16.17 2.49
C ASP A 90 -14.48 -15.43 3.83
N VAL A 91 -15.53 -14.74 4.28
CA VAL A 91 -15.55 -14.08 5.59
C VAL A 91 -16.59 -14.75 6.46
N TYR A 92 -16.19 -15.06 7.69
CA TYR A 92 -17.01 -15.73 8.67
C TYR A 92 -17.09 -14.89 9.93
N GLN A 93 -18.27 -14.89 10.56
CA GLN A 93 -18.36 -14.61 11.98
C GLN A 93 -18.05 -15.90 12.74
N VAL A 94 -17.28 -15.80 13.81
CA VAL A 94 -16.74 -16.96 14.50
C VAL A 94 -16.79 -16.80 16.01
N HIS A 95 -16.84 -17.93 16.70
CA HIS A 95 -16.61 -18.01 18.13
C HIS A 95 -15.27 -18.73 18.37
N PRO A 96 -14.26 -18.10 19.01
CA PRO A 96 -13.02 -18.76 19.35
C PRO A 96 -13.24 -20.01 20.21
N VAL A 97 -12.48 -21.07 19.96
CA VAL A 97 -12.49 -22.32 20.72
C VAL A 97 -11.11 -22.51 21.34
N GLY A 98 -11.06 -22.42 22.67
CA GLY A 98 -9.81 -22.43 23.45
C GLY A 98 -9.38 -21.04 23.90
N GLY A 99 -8.16 -20.94 24.46
CA GLY A 99 -7.64 -19.69 24.98
C GLY A 99 -7.36 -18.66 23.89
N VAL A 100 -7.95 -17.47 24.02
CA VAL A 100 -7.69 -16.33 23.12
C VAL A 100 -6.44 -15.59 23.59
N GLN A 101 -5.55 -15.29 22.65
CA GLN A 101 -4.33 -14.51 22.87
C GLN A 101 -4.33 -13.28 21.97
N LEU A 102 -3.61 -12.24 22.40
CA LEU A 102 -3.34 -11.09 21.55
C LEU A 102 -2.57 -11.50 20.29
N ASP A 103 -2.92 -10.87 19.17
CA ASP A 103 -2.13 -10.99 17.95
C ASP A 103 -0.79 -10.23 18.14
N PRO A 104 0.37 -10.91 18.04
CA PRO A 104 1.67 -10.26 18.20
C PRO A 104 2.00 -9.23 17.12
N ASP A 105 1.31 -9.23 15.97
CA ASP A 105 1.49 -8.26 14.88
C ASP A 105 0.68 -6.98 15.11
N TYR A 106 -0.39 -7.04 15.93
CA TYR A 106 -1.30 -5.94 16.20
C TYR A 106 -1.28 -5.49 17.66
N ARG A 107 -0.10 -5.47 18.30
CA ARG A 107 0.07 -5.10 19.72
C ARG A 107 -0.45 -3.70 20.07
N LEU A 108 -0.48 -2.79 19.10
CA LEU A 108 -1.01 -1.43 19.27
C LEU A 108 -2.55 -1.38 19.24
N PHE A 109 -3.20 -2.49 18.84
CA PHE A 109 -4.64 -2.66 18.69
C PHE A 109 -5.13 -3.94 19.39
N PRO A 110 -4.85 -4.10 20.70
CA PRO A 110 -5.14 -5.33 21.43
C PRO A 110 -6.63 -5.70 21.49
N GLU A 111 -7.52 -4.74 21.24
CA GLU A 111 -8.97 -4.94 21.17
C GLU A 111 -9.48 -5.42 19.82
N ALA A 112 -8.67 -5.27 18.76
CA ALA A 112 -9.09 -5.48 17.38
C ALA A 112 -8.66 -6.83 16.82
N PHE A 113 -7.51 -7.35 17.24
CA PHE A 113 -6.94 -8.57 16.68
C PHE A 113 -6.49 -9.54 17.77
N ALA A 114 -6.85 -10.79 17.59
CA ALA A 114 -6.52 -11.87 18.48
C ALA A 114 -6.24 -13.13 17.68
N ARG A 115 -5.72 -14.14 18.37
CA ARG A 115 -5.50 -15.47 17.83
C ARG A 115 -5.96 -16.53 18.82
N CYS A 116 -6.39 -17.67 18.31
CA CYS A 116 -6.92 -18.79 19.08
C CYS A 116 -6.54 -20.11 18.42
N PRO A 117 -6.56 -21.25 19.15
CA PRO A 117 -6.18 -22.54 18.56
C PRO A 117 -7.14 -22.97 17.44
N GLN A 118 -8.43 -22.69 17.61
CA GLN A 118 -9.49 -23.03 16.68
C GLN A 118 -10.61 -21.98 16.79
N ALA A 119 -11.47 -21.87 15.78
CA ALA A 119 -12.66 -21.04 15.86
C ALA A 119 -13.84 -21.73 15.19
N ARG A 120 -15.03 -21.65 15.77
CA ARG A 120 -16.26 -22.21 15.20
C ARG A 120 -16.97 -21.16 14.37
N VAL A 121 -17.33 -21.48 13.12
CA VAL A 121 -18.16 -20.61 12.28
C VAL A 121 -19.56 -20.51 12.88
N THR A 122 -19.99 -19.29 13.17
CA THR A 122 -21.35 -18.99 13.64
C THR A 122 -22.21 -18.38 12.54
N GLN A 123 -21.59 -17.70 11.58
CA GLN A 123 -22.24 -17.17 10.39
C GLN A 123 -21.27 -17.08 9.23
N VAL A 124 -21.76 -17.34 8.02
CA VAL A 124 -21.07 -17.00 6.77
C VAL A 124 -21.47 -15.57 6.39
N VAL A 125 -20.51 -14.65 6.41
CA VAL A 125 -20.74 -13.21 6.16
C VAL A 125 -20.61 -12.88 4.69
N ALA A 126 -19.58 -13.40 4.02
CA ALA A 126 -19.34 -13.18 2.60
C ALA A 126 -18.66 -14.41 1.97
N ARG A 127 -18.96 -14.65 0.69
CA ARG A 127 -18.34 -15.69 -0.11
C ARG A 127 -17.52 -15.08 -1.25
N SER A 128 -16.41 -15.73 -1.61
CA SER A 128 -15.60 -15.40 -2.78
C SER A 128 -15.22 -13.92 -2.86
N VAL A 129 -14.68 -13.38 -1.76
CA VAL A 129 -14.31 -11.97 -1.64
C VAL A 129 -13.21 -11.60 -2.62
N VAL A 130 -13.44 -10.50 -3.34
CA VAL A 130 -12.48 -9.89 -4.27
C VAL A 130 -12.40 -8.41 -3.92
N LEU A 131 -11.18 -7.94 -3.62
CA LEU A 131 -10.90 -6.53 -3.37
C LEU A 131 -9.62 -6.14 -4.10
N THR A 132 -9.63 -4.97 -4.70
CA THR A 132 -8.43 -4.29 -5.19
C THR A 132 -7.50 -3.93 -4.02
N ASN A 133 -6.23 -3.66 -4.31
CA ASN A 133 -5.27 -3.22 -3.29
C ASN A 133 -5.74 -1.93 -2.58
N ALA A 134 -6.40 -1.04 -3.31
CA ALA A 134 -6.93 0.20 -2.75
C ALA A 134 -8.06 -0.06 -1.76
N GLU A 135 -9.00 -0.94 -2.10
CA GLU A 135 -10.09 -1.33 -1.21
C GLU A 135 -9.58 -2.07 0.02
N GLN A 136 -8.57 -2.94 -0.12
CA GLN A 136 -7.92 -3.57 1.04
C GLN A 136 -7.30 -2.53 1.97
N ALA A 137 -6.50 -1.60 1.42
CA ALA A 137 -5.88 -0.53 2.20
C ALA A 137 -6.92 0.33 2.92
N GLN A 138 -8.03 0.68 2.26
CA GLN A 138 -9.11 1.44 2.85
C GLN A 138 -9.75 0.73 4.05
N ARG A 139 -9.94 -0.59 3.97
CA ARG A 139 -10.54 -1.40 5.05
C ARG A 139 -9.63 -1.57 6.26
N GLU A 140 -8.32 -1.57 6.06
CA GLU A 140 -7.35 -1.81 7.13
C GLU A 140 -6.62 -0.56 7.60
N ARG A 141 -6.81 0.59 6.96
CA ARG A 141 -6.05 1.84 7.21
C ARG A 141 -5.95 2.21 8.68
N ARG A 142 -6.99 1.91 9.48
CA ARG A 142 -7.05 2.19 10.92
C ARG A 142 -5.94 1.49 11.72
N TYR A 143 -5.45 0.37 11.20
CA TYR A 143 -4.50 -0.50 11.86
C TYR A 143 -3.09 -0.40 11.28
N GLN A 144 -2.94 0.39 10.21
CA GLN A 144 -1.67 0.62 9.54
C GLN A 144 -1.11 1.96 10.00
N VAL A 145 -0.10 1.90 10.87
CA VAL A 145 0.45 3.06 11.57
C VAL A 145 1.98 3.06 11.62
N TRP A 146 2.56 4.26 11.73
CA TRP A 146 3.99 4.47 11.90
C TRP A 146 4.40 4.35 13.36
N GLY A 147 4.59 3.12 13.84
CA GLY A 147 5.13 2.81 15.18
C GLY A 147 4.22 3.15 16.37
N HIS A 148 3.30 4.11 16.22
CA HIS A 148 2.36 4.57 17.24
C HIS A 148 0.94 4.65 16.70
N ARG A 149 -0.04 4.33 17.54
CA ARG A 149 -1.46 4.24 17.16
C ARG A 149 -2.06 5.53 16.60
N ASP A 150 -1.54 6.68 17.02
CA ASP A 150 -1.96 8.03 16.61
C ASP A 150 -1.23 8.54 15.36
N ARG A 151 -0.40 7.71 14.73
CA ARG A 151 0.38 8.04 13.53
C ARG A 151 -0.06 7.18 12.34
N PRO A 152 -1.24 7.41 11.76
CA PRO A 152 -1.72 6.61 10.64
C PRO A 152 -0.83 6.75 9.40
N VAL A 153 -0.76 5.69 8.59
CA VAL A 153 -0.04 5.67 7.31
C VAL A 153 -0.73 6.54 6.27
N TRP A 154 -2.06 6.52 6.23
CA TRP A 154 -2.87 7.29 5.29
C TRP A 154 -3.79 8.26 6.03
N ASP A 155 -4.13 9.37 5.37
CA ASP A 155 -5.21 10.24 5.81
C ASP A 155 -6.60 9.71 5.38
N GLU A 156 -7.62 10.54 5.57
CA GLU A 156 -9.00 10.20 5.19
C GLU A 156 -9.19 10.03 3.67
N ASP A 157 -8.40 10.72 2.86
CA ASP A 157 -8.43 10.70 1.40
C ASP A 157 -7.56 9.57 0.81
N GLY A 158 -6.88 8.79 1.65
CA GLY A 158 -6.01 7.70 1.23
C GLY A 158 -4.61 8.15 0.81
N LEU A 159 -4.19 9.37 1.14
CA LEU A 159 -2.87 9.92 0.84
C LEU A 159 -1.88 9.59 1.97
N ILE A 160 -0.70 9.13 1.59
CA ILE A 160 0.34 8.74 2.55
C ILE A 160 0.74 9.93 3.42
N ILE A 161 0.61 9.80 4.74
CA ILE A 161 1.18 10.71 5.73
C ILE A 161 2.65 10.33 5.89
N PRO A 162 3.62 11.24 5.63
CA PRO A 162 5.04 10.92 5.80
C PRO A 162 5.36 10.45 7.21
N SER A 163 6.11 9.35 7.34
CA SER A 163 6.67 8.92 8.62
C SER A 163 7.80 9.85 9.08
N ASP A 164 8.20 9.78 10.35
CA ASP A 164 9.34 10.56 10.86
C ASP A 164 10.64 10.29 10.08
N GLN A 165 10.84 9.05 9.65
CA GLN A 165 11.99 8.69 8.81
C GLN A 165 11.90 9.33 7.41
N MET A 166 10.70 9.39 6.82
CA MET A 166 10.48 10.07 5.55
C MET A 166 10.74 11.57 5.66
N LEU A 167 10.22 12.20 6.72
CA LEU A 167 10.46 13.62 7.01
C LEU A 167 11.97 13.89 7.18
N ALA A 168 12.68 13.03 7.93
CA ALA A 168 14.13 13.14 8.12
C ALA A 168 14.92 12.99 6.79
N ASN A 169 14.39 12.24 5.83
CA ASN A 169 14.94 12.11 4.48
C ASN A 169 14.51 13.23 3.52
N GLY A 170 13.80 14.25 4.00
CA GLY A 170 13.38 15.41 3.21
C GLY A 170 12.09 15.20 2.41
N VAL A 171 11.33 14.14 2.69
CA VAL A 171 10.00 13.96 2.10
C VAL A 171 9.04 14.98 2.70
N THR A 172 8.29 15.67 1.87
CA THR A 172 7.31 16.67 2.31
C THR A 172 5.89 16.15 2.16
N ARG A 173 4.97 16.74 2.93
CA ARG A 173 3.54 16.46 2.76
C ARG A 173 3.04 16.87 1.36
N GLU A 174 3.55 17.98 0.84
CA GLU A 174 3.31 18.45 -0.54
C GLU A 174 3.61 17.35 -1.57
N TRP A 175 4.73 16.65 -1.45
CA TRP A 175 5.06 15.53 -2.34
C TRP A 175 4.01 14.42 -2.26
N THR A 176 3.68 13.97 -1.05
CA THR A 176 2.73 12.86 -0.86
C THR A 176 1.31 13.21 -1.30
N THR A 177 0.92 14.49 -1.29
CA THR A 177 -0.39 14.93 -1.78
C THR A 177 -0.51 14.96 -3.30
N LEU A 178 0.62 14.90 -4.04
CA LEU A 178 0.61 14.77 -5.49
C LEU A 178 0.42 13.31 -5.95
N LEU A 179 0.53 12.36 -5.02
CA LEU A 179 0.39 10.95 -5.33
C LEU A 179 -1.09 10.57 -5.42
N ARG A 180 -1.41 9.56 -6.22
CA ARG A 180 -2.75 8.96 -6.19
C ARG A 180 -3.05 8.35 -4.81
N PRO A 181 -4.32 8.32 -4.40
CA PRO A 181 -4.74 7.62 -3.18
C PRO A 181 -4.39 6.14 -3.16
N TRP A 182 -4.28 5.60 -1.95
CA TRP A 182 -4.18 4.17 -1.63
C TRP A 182 -2.98 3.45 -2.24
N LEU A 183 -1.88 4.17 -2.43
CA LEU A 183 -0.58 3.52 -2.67
C LEU A 183 -0.24 2.62 -1.47
N GLY A 184 0.21 1.41 -1.77
CA GLY A 184 0.59 0.44 -0.76
C GLY A 184 1.89 0.84 -0.04
N LEU A 185 2.09 0.28 1.16
CA LEU A 185 3.30 0.50 1.96
C LEU A 185 4.62 0.15 1.23
N GLY A 186 4.56 -0.77 0.27
CA GLY A 186 5.70 -1.14 -0.57
C GLY A 186 5.87 -0.30 -1.84
N ASP A 187 5.00 0.67 -2.10
CA ASP A 187 5.04 1.49 -3.31
C ASP A 187 5.94 2.71 -3.17
N VAL A 188 6.20 3.13 -1.93
CA VAL A 188 7.01 4.31 -1.59
C VAL A 188 8.06 3.93 -0.55
N ASP A 189 9.34 4.24 -0.80
CA ASP A 189 10.40 3.98 0.18
C ASP A 189 10.52 5.07 1.25
N ALA A 190 11.40 4.85 2.23
CA ALA A 190 11.66 5.82 3.30
C ALA A 190 12.25 7.16 2.80
N ARG A 191 12.68 7.28 1.54
CA ARG A 191 13.10 8.54 0.89
C ARG A 191 12.01 9.14 0.01
N GLY A 192 10.80 8.59 0.04
CA GLY A 192 9.66 9.05 -0.75
C GLY A 192 9.67 8.57 -2.20
N ARG A 193 10.63 7.71 -2.60
CA ARG A 193 10.78 7.26 -4.00
C ARG A 193 9.70 6.25 -4.35
N LEU A 194 9.16 6.40 -5.56
CA LEU A 194 8.15 5.51 -6.11
C LEU A 194 8.77 4.16 -6.54
N LEU A 195 8.82 3.21 -5.62
CA LEU A 195 9.28 1.84 -5.87
C LEU A 195 8.38 1.09 -6.86
N ILE A 196 7.09 1.43 -6.90
CA ILE A 196 6.14 0.86 -7.86
C ILE A 196 6.59 1.05 -9.31
N ALA A 197 7.16 2.22 -9.63
CA ALA A 197 7.70 2.51 -10.96
C ALA A 197 8.99 1.72 -11.26
N GLY A 198 9.70 1.26 -10.23
CA GLY A 198 10.87 0.39 -10.38
C GLY A 198 10.51 -1.07 -10.69
N ARG A 199 9.28 -1.49 -10.37
CA ARG A 199 8.77 -2.85 -10.61
C ARG A 199 7.99 -2.97 -11.93
N SER A 200 7.71 -1.86 -12.59
CA SER A 200 6.97 -1.82 -13.85
C SER A 200 7.90 -1.97 -15.05
N ALA A 201 7.39 -2.60 -16.12
CA ALA A 201 8.08 -2.66 -17.41
C ALA A 201 8.19 -1.27 -18.05
N ASP A 202 7.20 -0.40 -17.81
CA ASP A 202 7.23 1.01 -18.21
C ASP A 202 7.19 1.91 -16.97
N ARG A 203 8.40 2.24 -16.51
CA ARG A 203 8.61 3.10 -15.34
C ARG A 203 7.93 4.46 -15.49
N TRP A 204 8.03 5.09 -16.66
CA TRP A 204 7.63 6.48 -16.84
C TRP A 204 6.13 6.62 -17.04
N ALA A 205 5.50 5.68 -17.77
CA ALA A 205 4.04 5.59 -17.80
C ALA A 205 3.47 5.36 -16.40
N THR A 206 4.12 4.52 -15.58
CA THR A 206 3.70 4.29 -14.19
C THR A 206 3.80 5.57 -13.35
N ILE A 207 4.83 6.41 -13.55
CA ILE A 207 4.93 7.70 -12.84
C ILE A 207 3.80 8.64 -13.26
N LEU A 208 3.44 8.70 -14.55
CA LEU A 208 2.30 9.49 -15.03
C LEU A 208 0.95 9.02 -14.44
N GLU A 209 0.80 7.73 -14.15
CA GLU A 209 -0.38 7.18 -13.48
C GLU A 209 -0.40 7.49 -11.98
N VAL A 210 0.75 7.36 -11.32
CA VAL A 210 0.89 7.50 -9.86
C VAL A 210 0.89 8.96 -9.40
N VAL A 211 1.24 9.90 -10.27
CA VAL A 211 1.21 11.34 -10.00
C VAL A 211 0.16 11.99 -10.90
N PRO A 212 -1.12 12.01 -10.49
CA PRO A 212 -2.24 12.43 -11.33
C PRO A 212 -2.08 13.83 -11.91
N SER A 213 -1.41 14.76 -11.23
CA SER A 213 -1.23 16.12 -11.74
C SER A 213 -0.36 16.22 -13.00
N LEU A 214 0.36 15.16 -13.39
CA LEU A 214 1.24 15.19 -14.55
C LEU A 214 0.49 15.13 -15.89
N ASP A 215 0.91 15.99 -16.83
CA ASP A 215 0.40 16.07 -18.21
C ASP A 215 -1.14 16.10 -18.26
N ARG A 216 -1.74 17.01 -17.50
CA ARG A 216 -3.20 17.24 -17.50
C ARG A 216 -3.58 18.59 -18.07
N ASP A 217 -3.12 19.66 -17.44
CA ASP A 217 -3.79 20.96 -17.57
C ASP A 217 -3.27 21.80 -18.74
N HIS A 218 -1.96 21.80 -18.96
CA HIS A 218 -1.33 22.66 -19.96
C HIS A 218 -1.20 21.93 -21.31
N GLN A 219 -1.41 22.66 -22.41
CA GLN A 219 -1.20 22.17 -23.76
C GLN A 219 -0.36 23.18 -24.53
N ILE A 220 0.73 22.73 -25.13
CA ILE A 220 1.63 23.58 -25.91
C ILE A 220 1.23 23.57 -27.38
N ARG A 221 1.26 24.75 -28.00
CA ARG A 221 1.26 24.93 -29.45
C ARG A 221 2.62 25.43 -29.90
N CYS A 222 3.14 24.82 -30.97
CA CYS A 222 4.32 25.31 -31.66
C CYS A 222 3.90 26.17 -32.86
N ARG A 223 4.37 27.41 -32.94
CA ARG A 223 4.22 28.29 -34.11
C ARG A 223 5.51 29.06 -34.33
N ARG A 224 6.27 28.70 -35.36
CA ARG A 224 7.49 29.43 -35.72
C ARG A 224 7.13 30.66 -36.54
N TRP A 225 7.25 31.84 -35.93
CA TRP A 225 7.15 33.14 -36.59
C TRP A 225 8.40 33.96 -36.26
N PRO A 226 8.97 34.73 -37.20
CA PRO A 226 10.10 35.61 -36.91
C PRO A 226 9.76 36.55 -35.73
N GLY A 227 10.61 36.56 -34.71
CA GLY A 227 10.47 37.44 -33.55
C GLY A 227 9.40 37.05 -32.52
N ARG A 228 8.86 35.82 -32.55
CA ARG A 228 7.93 35.31 -31.51
C ARG A 228 8.40 33.98 -30.92
N PRO A 229 8.13 33.73 -29.63
CA PRO A 229 8.49 32.47 -28.99
C PRO A 229 7.83 31.29 -29.69
N ALA A 230 8.63 30.26 -29.98
CA ALA A 230 8.19 29.11 -30.76
C ALA A 230 7.11 28.28 -30.07
N TYR A 231 7.14 28.19 -28.73
CA TYR A 231 6.22 27.39 -27.94
C TYR A 231 5.36 28.28 -27.04
N ARG A 232 4.04 28.09 -27.09
CA ARG A 232 3.09 28.82 -26.24
C ARG A 232 2.04 27.88 -25.67
N CYS A 233 1.78 28.01 -24.38
CA CYS A 233 0.70 27.33 -23.69
C CYS A 233 -0.65 27.91 -24.08
N VAL A 234 -1.60 27.04 -24.44
CA VAL A 234 -2.96 27.43 -24.83
C VAL A 234 -3.77 27.94 -23.63
N LEU A 235 -3.48 27.43 -22.43
CA LEU A 235 -4.27 27.73 -21.23
C LEU A 235 -3.82 29.03 -20.55
N CYS A 236 -2.55 29.15 -20.19
CA CYS A 236 -2.04 30.30 -19.41
C CYS A 236 -1.31 31.35 -20.25
N SER A 237 -1.13 31.14 -21.56
CA SER A 237 -0.36 32.00 -22.46
C SER A 237 1.15 32.07 -22.23
N ASP A 238 1.72 31.36 -21.24
CA ASP A 238 3.16 31.27 -21.05
C ASP A 238 3.85 30.79 -22.33
N SER A 239 5.04 31.35 -22.60
CA SER A 239 5.75 31.11 -23.84
C SER A 239 7.25 31.03 -23.64
N THR A 240 7.90 30.20 -24.46
CA THR A 240 9.34 29.97 -24.43
C THR A 240 9.85 29.55 -25.81
N ASP A 241 11.14 29.76 -26.07
CA ASP A 241 11.84 29.20 -27.24
C ASP A 241 12.52 27.87 -26.94
N ASP A 242 12.59 27.47 -25.67
CA ASP A 242 13.19 26.20 -25.25
C ASP A 242 12.15 25.08 -25.20
N PRO A 243 12.26 24.03 -26.05
CA PRO A 243 11.34 22.89 -26.02
C PRO A 243 11.38 22.12 -24.68
N GLN A 244 12.49 22.15 -23.94
CA GLN A 244 12.56 21.53 -22.61
C GLN A 244 11.74 22.28 -21.58
N LEU A 245 11.78 23.62 -21.60
CA LEU A 245 10.92 24.43 -20.73
C LEU A 245 9.44 24.27 -21.11
N ALA A 246 9.13 24.17 -22.40
CA ALA A 246 7.77 23.91 -22.87
C ALA A 246 7.26 22.53 -22.40
N ALA A 247 8.10 21.51 -22.46
CA ALA A 247 7.77 20.16 -22.01
C ALA A 247 7.57 20.11 -20.49
N LEU A 248 8.47 20.74 -19.73
CA LEU A 248 8.35 20.86 -18.27
C LEU A 248 7.03 21.54 -17.87
N HIS A 249 6.69 22.63 -18.55
CA HIS A 249 5.44 23.34 -18.32
C HIS A 249 4.21 22.48 -18.64
N GLN A 250 4.22 21.77 -19.77
CA GLN A 250 3.13 20.84 -20.12
C GLN A 250 2.97 19.69 -19.11
N LEU A 251 4.08 19.14 -18.62
CA LEU A 251 4.08 18.09 -17.60
C LEU A 251 3.61 18.59 -16.24
N GLY A 252 3.80 19.87 -15.92
CA GLY A 252 3.56 20.47 -14.61
C GLY A 252 4.85 20.66 -13.82
N ASP A 253 5.35 21.90 -13.83
CA ASP A 253 6.65 22.29 -13.26
C ASP A 253 6.89 21.78 -11.83
N THR A 254 5.94 22.03 -10.92
CA THR A 254 6.08 21.69 -9.50
C THR A 254 6.24 20.19 -9.28
N ALA A 255 5.37 19.39 -9.88
CA ALA A 255 5.39 17.94 -9.74
C ALA A 255 6.69 17.34 -10.29
N VAL A 256 7.11 17.76 -11.50
CA VAL A 256 8.35 17.25 -12.11
C VAL A 256 9.57 17.60 -11.27
N ARG A 257 9.65 18.82 -10.72
CA ARG A 257 10.76 19.24 -9.85
C ARG A 257 10.81 18.46 -8.53
N LEU A 258 9.65 18.15 -7.94
CA LEU A 258 9.58 17.30 -6.75
C LEU A 258 10.03 15.87 -7.05
N ILE A 259 9.58 15.28 -8.18
CA ILE A 259 10.05 13.95 -8.63
C ILE A 259 11.57 13.95 -8.81
N ALA A 260 12.12 14.95 -9.51
CA ALA A 260 13.56 15.07 -9.74
C ALA A 260 14.35 15.07 -8.42
N ARG A 261 13.85 15.81 -7.42
CA ARG A 261 14.47 15.89 -6.08
C ARG A 261 14.39 14.54 -5.35
N VAL A 262 13.20 13.97 -5.22
CA VAL A 262 12.94 12.72 -4.48
C VAL A 262 13.73 11.54 -5.08
N HIS A 263 13.76 11.44 -6.40
CA HIS A 263 14.46 10.38 -7.11
C HIS A 263 15.94 10.68 -7.36
N ASN A 264 16.43 11.88 -7.01
CA ASN A 264 17.79 12.36 -7.31
C ASN A 264 18.15 12.20 -8.79
N LEU A 265 17.27 12.69 -9.68
CA LEU A 265 17.42 12.61 -11.13
C LEU A 265 17.75 13.98 -11.73
N PRO A 266 18.60 14.05 -12.77
CA PRO A 266 18.79 15.28 -13.53
C PRO A 266 17.47 15.74 -14.15
N LEU A 267 17.04 16.98 -13.86
CA LEU A 267 15.74 17.51 -14.30
C LEU A 267 15.54 17.37 -15.81
N ARG A 268 16.56 17.72 -16.61
CA ARG A 268 16.51 17.62 -18.07
C ARG A 268 16.20 16.20 -18.55
N ARG A 269 16.86 15.19 -17.95
CA ARG A 269 16.62 13.79 -18.31
C ARG A 269 15.20 13.38 -17.92
N LEU A 270 14.75 13.74 -16.72
CA LEU A 270 13.41 13.42 -16.27
C LEU A 270 12.32 14.00 -17.19
N VAL A 271 12.48 15.27 -17.61
CA VAL A 271 11.54 15.92 -18.53
C VAL A 271 11.48 15.18 -19.87
N GLN A 272 12.63 14.78 -20.42
CA GLN A 272 12.67 14.03 -21.69
C GLN A 272 11.93 12.69 -21.60
N GLU A 273 12.18 11.94 -20.53
CA GLU A 273 11.62 10.62 -20.32
C GLU A 273 10.10 10.68 -20.06
N LEU A 274 9.65 11.63 -19.23
CA LEU A 274 8.22 11.85 -18.98
C LEU A 274 7.48 12.39 -20.21
N ALA A 275 8.11 13.27 -21.00
CA ALA A 275 7.51 13.76 -22.24
C ALA A 275 7.39 12.66 -23.29
N ALA A 276 8.37 11.75 -23.39
CA ALA A 276 8.29 10.58 -24.26
C ALA A 276 7.13 9.67 -23.84
N ALA A 277 7.02 9.33 -22.55
CA ALA A 277 5.91 8.54 -22.02
C ALA A 277 4.54 9.24 -22.21
N GLY A 278 4.50 10.57 -22.03
CA GLY A 278 3.30 11.38 -22.29
C GLY A 278 2.88 11.31 -23.76
N ARG A 279 3.84 11.39 -24.69
CA ARG A 279 3.60 11.26 -26.13
C ARG A 279 3.10 9.86 -26.51
N ASP A 280 3.66 8.82 -25.91
CA ASP A 280 3.23 7.45 -26.17
C ASP A 280 1.81 7.19 -25.65
N ARG A 281 1.43 7.86 -24.54
CA ARG A 281 0.07 7.87 -23.99
C ARG A 281 -0.93 8.64 -24.87
N ASP A 282 -0.57 9.84 -25.31
CA ASP A 282 -1.40 10.69 -26.17
C ASP A 282 -0.56 11.50 -27.16
N ARG A 283 -0.38 10.96 -28.37
CA ARG A 283 0.40 11.60 -29.43
C ARG A 283 -0.15 12.97 -29.83
N SER A 284 -1.44 13.20 -29.70
CA SER A 284 -2.07 14.45 -30.14
C SER A 284 -1.68 15.64 -29.25
N ARG A 285 -1.55 15.41 -27.94
CA ARG A 285 -1.09 16.43 -26.97
C ARG A 285 0.37 16.80 -27.13
N TRP A 286 1.17 15.88 -27.66
CA TRP A 286 2.63 15.99 -27.78
C TRP A 286 3.12 16.13 -29.24
N ALA A 287 2.21 16.41 -30.18
CA ALA A 287 2.52 16.52 -31.60
C ALA A 287 3.53 17.64 -31.93
N TRP A 288 3.77 18.58 -31.01
CA TRP A 288 4.74 19.65 -31.15
C TRP A 288 6.19 19.23 -30.85
N LEU A 289 6.39 18.05 -30.26
CA LEU A 289 7.70 17.49 -29.85
C LEU A 289 8.33 16.60 -30.94
N SER A 290 7.77 16.60 -32.16
CA SER A 290 8.25 15.83 -33.32
C SER A 290 9.45 16.48 -34.02
#